data_AF-A0A2J6MX41-F1
#
_entry.id   AF-A0A2J6MX41-F1
#
_cell.length_a   1.000
_cell.length_b   1.000
_cell.length_c   1.000
_cell.angle_alpha   90.00
_cell.angle_beta   90.00
_cell.angle_gamma   90.00
#
_symmetry.space_group_name_H-M   'P 1'
#
loop_
_entity.id
_entity.type
_entity.pdbx_description
1 polymer ?
#
loop_
_entity_poly.entity_id
_entity_poly.type
_entity_poly.pdbx_seq_one_letter_code
_entity_poly.pdbx_strand_id
1 'polypeptide(L)'
;MKPSQLAKGFQARPDKSSSEKRTALDRLNAIDGLVEQDQRKATEATAHSPQPESRSNVKDDAQTLRVEGESPEYRVWRTGQGYQPGQVIELPLKAIKASPFNPRHFYLKSSIAELAVNLAKQGQQQAIHVIPDYANPDTYFVSDGGRRVRALREANKETVKAIVVDLPIGIESYKLGYDLNVQRDSQTVFDNAVVWKRFLEENYFQSQRELAEHLGLDESTIAVALSIAKLPEAIMQEMVARPDRFGSNMAYQVGRYHTARGTDATLRLINRILSDDLSTRQVADIVKGRASSDQENATPSSRQRYARRLEIKLGGVSVGDLKSYGDDRLELRLKGLEKERRDDILRQIEQILQFQ
;
A
#
# COMPACT_ATOMS: atom_id res chain seq x y z
N MET A 1 15.95 48.66 38.33
CA MET A 1 15.65 47.70 37.23
C MET A 1 16.04 46.31 37.71
N LYS A 2 15.07 45.40 37.89
CA LYS A 2 15.32 43.99 38.19
C LYS A 2 14.87 43.18 36.96
N PRO A 3 15.74 42.37 36.31
CA PRO A 3 15.27 41.50 35.25
C PRO A 3 14.99 40.08 35.74
N SER A 4 13.82 39.62 35.31
CA SER A 4 13.47 38.27 34.86
C SER A 4 13.48 37.10 35.85
N GLN A 5 12.30 36.88 36.43
CA GLN A 5 11.81 35.55 36.77
C GLN A 5 11.25 34.90 35.51
N LEU A 6 11.94 33.94 34.89
CA LEU A 6 11.35 32.99 33.94
C LEU A 6 12.31 31.81 33.72
N ALA A 7 12.35 30.93 34.72
CA ALA A 7 12.88 29.58 34.57
C ALA A 7 12.05 28.65 35.45
N LYS A 8 10.87 28.24 34.96
CA LYS A 8 10.09 27.13 35.53
C LYS A 8 9.60 26.22 34.41
N GLY A 9 10.26 25.06 34.33
CA GLY A 9 9.67 23.77 34.01
C GLY A 9 8.89 23.61 32.70
N PHE A 10 9.59 23.29 31.62
CA PHE A 10 9.02 22.41 30.59
C PHE A 10 9.24 20.96 31.04
N GLN A 11 8.28 20.40 31.78
CA GLN A 11 8.13 18.95 31.85
C GLN A 11 7.43 18.53 30.56
N ALA A 12 8.10 17.69 29.76
CA ALA A 12 7.48 17.03 28.62
C ALA A 12 6.23 16.28 29.11
N ARG A 13 5.07 16.58 28.53
CA ARG A 13 3.85 15.81 28.77
C ARG A 13 4.09 14.38 28.27
N PRO A 14 3.78 13.33 29.05
CA PRO A 14 3.92 11.97 28.58
C PRO A 14 2.96 11.73 27.42
N ASP A 15 3.52 11.31 26.29
CA ASP A 15 2.83 10.96 25.06
C ASP A 15 1.96 9.71 25.30
N LYS A 16 0.66 9.92 25.53
CA LYS A 16 -0.33 8.84 25.68
C LYS A 16 -0.75 8.23 24.34
N SER A 17 -0.38 8.85 23.20
CA SER A 17 -0.82 8.41 21.88
C SER A 17 0.06 7.30 21.30
N SER A 18 1.34 7.22 21.71
CA SER A 18 2.30 6.22 21.23
C SER A 18 2.01 4.79 21.76
N SER A 19 1.49 4.64 22.98
CA SER A 19 1.23 3.32 23.56
C SER A 19 0.03 2.61 22.95
N GLU A 20 -1.06 3.32 22.71
CA GLU A 20 -2.28 2.75 22.08
C GLU A 20 -2.02 2.37 20.61
N LYS A 21 -1.21 3.17 19.90
CA LYS A 21 -0.80 2.95 18.49
C LYS A 21 0.04 1.68 18.28
N ARG A 22 1.00 1.40 19.16
CA ARG A 22 1.76 0.13 19.12
C ARG A 22 0.82 -1.05 19.36
N THR A 23 -0.11 -0.90 20.29
CA THR A 23 -0.99 -1.98 20.71
C THR A 23 -1.93 -2.47 19.60
N ALA A 24 -2.49 -1.60 18.75
CA ALA A 24 -3.42 -2.04 17.68
C ALA A 24 -2.73 -2.78 16.53
N LEU A 25 -1.56 -2.31 16.10
CA LEU A 25 -0.75 -3.00 15.08
C LEU A 25 -0.17 -4.30 15.63
N ASP A 26 0.29 -4.29 16.88
CA ASP A 26 0.78 -5.50 17.56
C ASP A 26 -0.35 -6.52 17.74
N ARG A 27 -1.59 -6.10 18.03
CA ARG A 27 -2.78 -6.96 18.08
C ARG A 27 -3.10 -7.57 16.70
N LEU A 28 -3.04 -6.79 15.62
CA LEU A 28 -3.25 -7.32 14.27
C LEU A 28 -2.15 -8.29 13.85
N ASN A 29 -0.89 -7.94 14.08
CA ASN A 29 0.24 -8.81 13.80
C ASN A 29 0.20 -10.09 14.66
N ALA A 30 -0.27 -9.99 15.91
CA ALA A 30 -0.51 -11.15 16.77
C ALA A 30 -1.65 -12.03 16.23
N ILE A 31 -2.73 -11.43 15.72
CA ILE A 31 -3.81 -12.16 15.04
C ILE A 31 -3.29 -12.85 13.77
N ASP A 32 -2.54 -12.14 12.92
CA ASP A 32 -1.93 -12.71 11.71
C ASP A 32 -0.98 -13.87 12.07
N GLY A 33 -0.17 -13.71 13.12
CA GLY A 33 0.71 -14.77 13.63
C GLY A 33 -0.03 -15.99 14.19
N LEU A 34 -1.16 -15.79 14.88
CA LEU A 34 -2.03 -16.88 15.36
C LEU A 34 -2.67 -17.64 14.19
N VAL A 35 -3.12 -16.92 13.16
CA VAL A 35 -3.71 -17.50 11.95
C VAL A 35 -2.67 -18.32 11.18
N GLU A 36 -1.43 -17.83 11.08
CA GLU A 36 -0.34 -18.61 10.46
C GLU A 36 -0.03 -19.90 11.24
N GLN A 37 -0.07 -19.86 12.57
CA GLN A 37 0.15 -21.06 13.41
C GLN A 37 -0.99 -22.07 13.27
N ASP A 38 -2.25 -21.62 13.23
CA ASP A 38 -3.41 -22.50 13.05
C ASP A 38 -3.46 -23.08 11.63
N GLN A 39 -3.08 -22.31 10.61
CA GLN A 39 -2.94 -22.82 9.25
C GLN A 39 -1.84 -23.88 9.16
N ARG A 40 -0.70 -23.68 9.83
CA ARG A 40 0.39 -24.68 9.91
C ARG A 40 -0.06 -25.95 10.62
N LYS A 41 -0.77 -25.84 11.75
CA LYS A 41 -1.34 -26.97 12.48
C LYS A 41 -2.41 -27.72 11.66
N ALA A 42 -3.24 -27.01 10.90
CA ALA A 42 -4.23 -27.64 10.02
C ALA A 42 -3.58 -28.38 8.84
N THR A 43 -2.46 -27.87 8.31
CA THR A 43 -1.66 -28.58 7.30
C THR A 43 -0.86 -29.76 7.87
N GLU A 44 -0.48 -29.75 9.15
CA GLU A 44 0.14 -30.90 9.82
C GLU A 44 -0.89 -31.98 10.21
N ALA A 45 -2.10 -31.58 10.62
CA ALA A 45 -3.19 -32.49 10.98
C ALA A 45 -3.79 -33.24 9.77
N THR A 46 -3.55 -32.77 8.54
CA THR A 46 -3.99 -33.45 7.31
C THR A 46 -3.07 -34.61 6.90
N ALA A 47 -1.99 -34.88 7.65
CA ALA A 47 -1.07 -36.01 7.41
C ALA A 47 -1.35 -37.27 8.25
N HIS A 48 -2.36 -37.29 9.12
CA HIS A 48 -2.74 -38.50 9.88
C HIS A 48 -4.27 -38.64 9.99
N SER A 49 -4.81 -39.74 9.48
CA SER A 49 -6.23 -40.08 9.66
C SER A 49 -6.52 -40.54 11.10
N PRO A 50 -7.69 -40.22 11.68
CA PRO A 50 -7.96 -40.40 13.11
C PRO A 50 -8.69 -41.72 13.44
N GLN A 51 -8.46 -42.25 14.63
CA GLN A 51 -9.33 -43.23 15.30
C GLN A 51 -10.28 -42.53 16.29
N PRO A 52 -11.48 -43.08 16.56
CA PRO A 52 -12.50 -42.41 17.35
C PRO A 52 -12.46 -42.87 18.82
N GLU A 53 -12.24 -41.95 19.75
CA GLU A 53 -12.54 -42.21 21.16
C GLU A 53 -13.54 -41.18 21.74
N SER A 54 -14.68 -41.75 22.11
CA SER A 54 -15.58 -41.45 23.23
C SER A 54 -15.71 -40.03 23.78
N ARG A 55 -16.95 -39.56 23.71
CA ARG A 55 -17.58 -38.52 24.53
C ARG A 55 -17.34 -38.74 26.03
N SER A 56 -16.87 -37.70 26.72
CA SER A 56 -17.31 -37.41 28.09
C SER A 56 -17.03 -35.95 28.48
N ASN A 57 -18.10 -35.27 28.91
CA ASN A 57 -18.14 -34.09 29.77
C ASN A 57 -17.21 -32.91 29.46
N VAL A 58 -17.79 -31.87 28.85
CA VAL A 58 -17.35 -30.49 29.14
C VAL A 58 -18.52 -29.77 29.80
N LYS A 59 -18.39 -29.62 31.13
CA LYS A 59 -19.15 -28.64 31.90
C LYS A 59 -18.73 -27.26 31.42
N ASP A 60 -19.72 -26.48 31.02
CA ASP A 60 -19.92 -25.07 31.39
C ASP A 60 -18.69 -24.26 31.86
N ASP A 61 -17.66 -24.15 31.01
CA ASP A 61 -16.57 -23.19 31.17
C ASP A 61 -16.68 -22.16 30.05
N ALA A 62 -17.66 -21.26 30.18
CA ALA A 62 -17.67 -19.97 29.48
C ALA A 62 -16.56 -19.06 30.06
N GLN A 63 -15.31 -19.52 30.05
CA GLN A 63 -14.15 -18.66 30.19
C GLN A 63 -14.03 -17.87 28.89
N THR A 64 -14.82 -16.80 28.85
CA THR A 64 -14.70 -15.76 27.84
C THR A 64 -13.29 -15.21 27.98
N LEU A 65 -12.37 -15.59 27.07
CA LEU A 65 -11.03 -15.01 26.99
C LEU A 65 -11.19 -13.48 27.03
N ARG A 66 -10.81 -12.87 28.15
CA ARG A 66 -10.76 -11.42 28.28
C ARG A 66 -9.50 -10.99 27.53
N VAL A 67 -9.69 -10.42 26.35
CA VAL A 67 -8.59 -9.74 25.65
C VAL A 67 -8.40 -8.40 26.33
N GLU A 68 -7.20 -8.16 26.87
CA GLU A 68 -6.89 -6.90 27.54
C GLU A 68 -7.02 -5.71 26.56
N GLY A 69 -7.85 -4.74 26.96
CA GLY A 69 -8.09 -3.50 26.20
C GLY A 69 -8.99 -3.68 24.98
N GLU A 70 -9.90 -4.65 25.00
CA GLU A 70 -11.03 -4.73 24.05
C GLU A 70 -12.10 -3.66 24.31
N SER A 71 -12.72 -3.14 23.25
CA SER A 71 -13.81 -2.17 23.35
C SER A 71 -15.11 -2.82 23.88
N PRO A 72 -15.95 -2.07 24.64
CA PRO A 72 -17.23 -2.57 25.12
C PRO A 72 -18.16 -3.06 23.99
N GLU A 73 -18.21 -2.32 22.88
CA GLU A 73 -19.05 -2.61 21.71
C GLU A 73 -18.62 -3.93 21.05
N TYR A 74 -17.31 -4.11 20.85
CA TYR A 74 -16.77 -5.35 20.31
C TYR A 74 -17.00 -6.54 21.23
N ARG A 75 -16.86 -6.36 22.56
CA ARG A 75 -17.16 -7.41 23.54
C ARG A 75 -18.62 -7.86 23.47
N VAL A 76 -19.56 -6.91 23.40
CA VAL A 76 -20.98 -7.22 23.28
C VAL A 76 -21.25 -7.96 21.97
N TRP A 77 -20.72 -7.46 20.86
CA TRP A 77 -20.87 -8.08 19.54
C TRP A 77 -20.29 -9.51 19.53
N ARG A 78 -19.02 -9.71 19.92
CA ARG A 78 -18.37 -11.02 19.84
C ARG A 78 -19.04 -12.05 20.74
N THR A 79 -19.50 -11.64 21.91
CA THR A 79 -20.18 -12.53 22.86
C THR A 79 -21.55 -12.92 22.31
N GLY A 80 -22.29 -11.97 21.74
CA GLY A 80 -23.58 -12.24 21.09
C GLY A 80 -23.48 -13.16 19.87
N GLN A 81 -22.34 -13.11 19.14
CA GLN A 81 -22.08 -13.95 17.97
C GLN A 81 -21.30 -15.24 18.29
N GLY A 82 -20.91 -15.47 19.54
CA GLY A 82 -20.04 -16.59 19.92
C GLY A 82 -18.66 -16.56 19.25
N TYR A 83 -18.18 -15.38 18.83
CA TYR A 83 -16.93 -15.20 18.10
C TYR A 83 -15.73 -15.19 19.05
N GLN A 84 -14.72 -16.01 18.71
CA GLN A 84 -13.42 -15.99 19.38
C GLN A 84 -12.45 -15.05 18.63
N PRO A 85 -11.77 -14.11 19.30
CA PRO A 85 -10.77 -13.25 18.68
C PRO A 85 -9.71 -14.04 17.87
N GLY A 86 -9.51 -13.65 16.62
CA GLY A 86 -8.60 -14.33 15.68
C GLY A 86 -9.23 -15.49 14.91
N GLN A 87 -10.46 -15.88 15.24
CA GLN A 87 -11.20 -16.91 14.50
C GLN A 87 -11.49 -16.44 13.07
N VAL A 88 -11.22 -17.31 12.09
CA VAL A 88 -11.67 -17.11 10.73
C VAL A 88 -13.13 -17.54 10.61
N ILE A 89 -13.99 -16.63 10.17
CA ILE A 89 -15.42 -16.88 9.92
C ILE A 89 -15.73 -16.66 8.44
N GLU A 90 -16.79 -17.31 7.93
CA GLU A 90 -17.33 -17.00 6.61
C GLU A 90 -18.49 -16.01 6.72
N LEU A 91 -18.38 -14.91 5.98
CA LEU A 91 -19.39 -13.87 5.93
C LEU A 91 -19.99 -13.77 4.52
N PRO A 92 -21.30 -13.51 4.38
CA PRO A 92 -21.88 -13.20 3.08
C PRO A 92 -21.22 -11.96 2.46
N LEU A 93 -20.80 -12.02 1.20
CA LEU A 93 -20.19 -10.87 0.50
C LEU A 93 -21.12 -9.65 0.40
N LYS A 94 -22.43 -9.88 0.48
CA LYS A 94 -23.47 -8.85 0.52
C LYS A 94 -23.48 -8.07 1.84
N ALA A 95 -23.00 -8.67 2.94
CA ALA A 95 -22.86 -8.03 4.24
C ALA A 95 -21.63 -7.09 4.32
N ILE A 96 -20.67 -7.25 3.40
CA ILE A 96 -19.42 -6.47 3.40
C ILE A 96 -19.59 -5.14 2.66
N LYS A 97 -19.47 -4.04 3.39
CA LYS A 97 -19.47 -2.68 2.89
C LYS A 97 -18.04 -2.19 2.65
N ALA A 98 -17.90 -1.27 1.70
CA ALA A 98 -16.65 -0.54 1.54
C ALA A 98 -16.47 0.42 2.72
N SER A 99 -15.27 0.45 3.32
CA SER A 99 -14.97 1.43 4.36
C SER A 99 -14.93 2.84 3.77
N PRO A 100 -15.64 3.83 4.36
CA PRO A 100 -15.47 5.23 3.96
C PRO A 100 -14.05 5.74 4.25
N PHE A 101 -13.33 5.09 5.17
CA PHE A 101 -11.96 5.39 5.57
C PHE A 101 -10.93 4.48 4.88
N ASN A 102 -11.26 3.91 3.72
CA ASN A 102 -10.34 3.05 2.98
C ASN A 102 -9.11 3.85 2.47
N PRO A 103 -7.88 3.44 2.81
CA PRO A 103 -6.67 4.14 2.40
C PRO A 103 -6.34 4.05 0.91
N ARG A 104 -6.85 3.03 0.20
CA ARG A 104 -6.66 2.88 -1.24
C ARG A 104 -7.90 3.36 -1.99
N HIS A 105 -7.71 4.27 -2.94
CA HIS A 105 -8.75 4.81 -3.80
C HIS A 105 -8.74 4.12 -5.16
N PHE A 106 -7.56 3.91 -5.75
CA PHE A 106 -7.42 3.37 -7.09
C PHE A 106 -7.28 1.84 -7.10
N TYR A 107 -8.06 1.19 -7.95
CA TYR A 107 -8.01 -0.25 -8.19
C TYR A 107 -7.95 -0.53 -9.69
N LEU A 108 -6.84 -1.12 -10.15
CA LEU A 108 -6.68 -1.50 -11.55
C LEU A 108 -7.55 -2.71 -11.87
N LYS A 109 -8.46 -2.58 -12.85
CA LYS A 109 -9.36 -3.66 -13.28
C LYS A 109 -8.60 -4.94 -13.65
N SER A 110 -7.49 -4.82 -14.39
CA SER A 110 -6.64 -5.96 -14.74
C SER A 110 -6.12 -6.71 -13.52
N SER A 111 -5.70 -5.98 -12.48
CA SER A 111 -5.18 -6.54 -11.24
C SER A 111 -6.25 -7.22 -10.38
N ILE A 112 -7.51 -6.76 -10.46
CA ILE A 112 -8.64 -7.41 -9.81
C ILE A 112 -9.04 -8.68 -10.59
N ALA A 113 -9.12 -8.60 -11.91
CA ALA A 113 -9.46 -9.73 -12.78
C ALA A 113 -8.45 -10.89 -12.63
N GLU A 114 -7.16 -10.59 -12.59
CA GLU A 114 -6.11 -11.59 -12.34
C GLU A 114 -6.30 -12.29 -10.98
N LEU A 115 -6.58 -11.51 -9.92
CA LEU A 115 -6.86 -12.04 -8.60
C LEU A 115 -8.16 -12.87 -8.58
N ALA A 116 -9.19 -12.47 -9.32
CA ALA A 116 -10.45 -13.20 -9.43
C ALA A 116 -10.25 -14.57 -10.06
N VAL A 117 -9.45 -14.66 -11.14
CA VAL A 117 -9.07 -15.93 -11.78
C VAL A 117 -8.30 -16.83 -10.80
N ASN A 118 -7.37 -16.27 -10.02
CA ASN A 118 -6.64 -17.03 -9.02
C ASN A 118 -7.58 -17.56 -7.92
N LEU A 119 -8.43 -16.71 -7.35
CA LEU A 119 -9.39 -17.07 -6.30
C LEU A 119 -10.43 -18.09 -6.78
N ALA A 120 -10.81 -18.04 -8.06
CA ALA A 120 -11.69 -19.05 -8.65
C ALA A 120 -11.04 -20.44 -8.68
N LYS A 121 -9.73 -20.51 -8.92
CA LYS A 121 -8.97 -21.77 -9.02
C LYS A 121 -8.54 -22.32 -7.66
N GLN A 122 -8.00 -21.48 -6.79
CA GLN A 122 -7.35 -21.88 -5.54
C GLN A 122 -8.21 -21.62 -4.29
N GLY A 123 -9.35 -20.94 -4.46
CA GLY A 123 -10.15 -20.47 -3.33
C GLY A 123 -9.48 -19.36 -2.54
N GLN A 124 -10.17 -18.87 -1.52
CA GLN A 124 -9.63 -17.88 -0.61
C GLN A 124 -8.71 -18.53 0.44
N GLN A 125 -7.42 -18.26 0.31
CA GLN A 125 -6.39 -18.72 1.24
C GLN A 125 -6.26 -17.79 2.45
N GLN A 126 -6.16 -16.48 2.21
CA GLN A 126 -6.03 -15.47 3.26
C GLN A 126 -7.37 -14.80 3.55
N ALA A 127 -7.73 -14.72 4.83
CA ALA A 127 -8.90 -13.98 5.27
C ALA A 127 -8.76 -12.46 4.97
N ILE A 128 -9.89 -11.75 4.97
CA ILE A 128 -9.90 -10.29 5.01
C ILE A 128 -10.06 -9.81 6.46
N HIS A 129 -9.67 -8.57 6.75
CA HIS A 129 -9.98 -7.94 8.03
C HIS A 129 -11.23 -7.08 7.89
N VAL A 130 -12.17 -7.26 8.82
CA VAL A 130 -13.43 -6.51 8.82
C VAL A 130 -13.74 -5.92 10.19
N ILE A 131 -14.40 -4.78 10.18
CA ILE A 131 -14.88 -4.07 11.36
C ILE A 131 -16.42 -4.21 11.41
N PRO A 132 -17.04 -4.63 12.53
CA PRO A 132 -18.49 -4.65 12.65
C PRO A 132 -19.11 -3.26 12.47
N ASP A 133 -20.20 -3.17 11.73
CA ASP A 133 -21.03 -1.98 11.70
C ASP A 133 -21.99 -2.00 12.89
N TYR A 134 -21.59 -1.39 14.01
CA TYR A 134 -22.40 -1.37 15.22
C TYR A 134 -23.75 -0.64 15.05
N ALA A 135 -23.90 0.20 14.03
CA ALA A 135 -25.16 0.87 13.72
C ALA A 135 -26.11 0.00 12.88
N ASN A 136 -25.58 -0.96 12.11
CA ASN A 136 -26.35 -1.86 11.27
C ASN A 136 -25.92 -3.32 11.53
N PRO A 137 -26.66 -4.05 12.38
CA PRO A 137 -26.39 -5.46 12.65
C PRO A 137 -26.21 -6.28 11.36
N ASP A 138 -25.36 -7.31 11.45
CA ASP A 138 -25.01 -8.22 10.36
C ASP A 138 -24.29 -7.58 9.16
N THR A 139 -23.81 -6.34 9.29
CA THR A 139 -22.98 -5.70 8.27
C THR A 139 -21.60 -5.34 8.80
N TYR A 140 -20.64 -5.27 7.87
CA TYR A 140 -19.23 -5.15 8.20
C TYR A 140 -18.53 -4.22 7.22
N PHE A 141 -17.58 -3.40 7.69
CA PHE A 141 -16.69 -2.62 6.84
C PHE A 141 -15.40 -3.36 6.58
N VAL A 142 -14.97 -3.43 5.31
CA VAL A 142 -13.65 -3.99 4.99
C VAL A 142 -12.55 -3.04 5.47
N SER A 143 -11.64 -3.52 6.32
CA SER A 143 -10.48 -2.79 6.81
C SER A 143 -9.23 -3.13 6.00
N ASP A 144 -8.95 -4.43 5.80
CA ASP A 144 -7.92 -4.93 4.88
C ASP A 144 -8.51 -5.99 3.93
N GLY A 145 -7.92 -6.13 2.75
CA GLY A 145 -8.38 -7.11 1.75
C GLY A 145 -9.42 -6.57 0.78
N GLY A 146 -9.53 -5.24 0.61
CA GLY A 146 -10.47 -4.64 -0.34
C GLY A 146 -10.29 -5.07 -1.80
N ARG A 147 -9.09 -5.50 -2.22
CA ARG A 147 -8.86 -6.13 -3.55
C ARG A 147 -9.52 -7.50 -3.62
N ARG A 148 -9.39 -8.29 -2.55
CA ARG A 148 -9.94 -9.64 -2.44
C ARG A 148 -11.47 -9.63 -2.44
N VAL A 149 -12.11 -8.70 -1.74
CA VAL A 149 -13.57 -8.53 -1.79
C VAL A 149 -14.06 -8.24 -3.21
N ARG A 150 -13.39 -7.33 -3.94
CA ARG A 150 -13.72 -7.04 -5.34
C ARG A 150 -13.53 -8.25 -6.25
N ALA A 151 -12.40 -8.94 -6.11
CA ALA A 151 -12.09 -10.12 -6.91
C ALA A 151 -13.05 -11.30 -6.64
N LEU A 152 -13.45 -11.51 -5.38
CA LEU A 152 -14.44 -12.55 -5.04
C LEU A 152 -15.83 -12.23 -5.62
N ARG A 153 -16.23 -10.95 -5.64
CA ARG A 153 -17.45 -10.50 -6.31
C ARG A 153 -17.38 -10.74 -7.81
N GLU A 154 -16.26 -10.41 -8.45
CA GLU A 154 -16.04 -10.65 -9.88
C GLU A 154 -16.01 -12.16 -10.21
N ALA A 155 -15.51 -12.99 -9.29
CA ALA A 155 -15.54 -14.44 -9.38
C ALA A 155 -16.90 -15.07 -8.99
N ASN A 156 -17.95 -14.26 -8.79
CA ASN A 156 -19.30 -14.70 -8.42
C ASN A 156 -19.35 -15.62 -7.18
N LYS A 157 -18.50 -15.37 -6.18
CA LYS A 157 -18.59 -16.05 -4.89
C LYS A 157 -19.70 -15.46 -4.04
N GLU A 158 -20.26 -16.25 -3.13
CA GLU A 158 -21.31 -15.82 -2.21
C GLU A 158 -20.75 -15.39 -0.85
N THR A 159 -19.68 -16.04 -0.39
CA THR A 159 -19.07 -15.83 0.92
C THR A 159 -17.62 -15.36 0.80
N VAL A 160 -17.10 -14.82 1.91
CA VAL A 160 -15.71 -14.42 2.09
C VAL A 160 -15.25 -14.84 3.47
N LYS A 161 -14.05 -15.42 3.56
CA LYS A 161 -13.36 -15.69 4.82
C LYS A 161 -12.86 -14.38 5.40
N ALA A 162 -13.23 -14.09 6.64
CA ALA A 162 -12.94 -12.85 7.31
C ALA A 162 -12.52 -13.10 8.75
N ILE A 163 -11.71 -12.19 9.27
CA ILE A 163 -11.40 -12.06 10.69
C ILE A 163 -11.95 -10.70 11.12
N VAL A 164 -12.71 -10.71 12.20
CA VAL A 164 -13.29 -9.51 12.77
C VAL A 164 -12.28 -8.90 13.74
N VAL A 165 -12.04 -7.59 13.56
CA VAL A 165 -11.05 -6.83 14.33
C VAL A 165 -11.75 -5.77 15.17
N ASP A 166 -11.23 -5.56 16.38
CA ASP A 166 -11.70 -4.55 17.30
C ASP A 166 -11.05 -3.20 16.96
N LEU A 167 -11.71 -2.44 16.09
CA LEU A 167 -11.24 -1.13 15.67
C LEU A 167 -12.45 -0.24 15.31
N PRO A 168 -12.52 1.01 15.81
CA PRO A 168 -13.59 1.91 15.41
C PRO A 168 -13.42 2.34 13.94
N ILE A 169 -14.54 2.46 13.23
CA ILE A 169 -14.54 3.04 11.89
C ILE A 169 -14.24 4.54 11.99
N GLY A 170 -13.20 5.00 11.30
CA GLY A 170 -12.71 6.37 11.45
C GLY A 170 -11.26 6.57 11.04
N ILE A 171 -10.67 7.68 11.48
CA ILE A 171 -9.27 8.03 11.22
C ILE A 171 -8.29 6.96 11.73
N GLU A 172 -8.58 6.31 12.87
CA GLU A 172 -7.76 5.21 13.38
C GLU A 172 -7.77 4.00 12.44
N SER A 173 -8.94 3.61 11.92
CA SER A 173 -9.04 2.56 10.91
C SER A 173 -8.34 2.90 9.60
N TYR A 174 -8.41 4.17 9.17
CA TYR A 174 -7.64 4.65 8.02
C TYR A 174 -6.15 4.48 8.27
N LYS A 175 -5.66 4.97 9.42
CA LYS A 175 -4.22 4.96 9.75
C LYS A 175 -3.68 3.54 9.76
N LEU A 176 -4.40 2.61 10.39
CA LEU A 176 -3.99 1.21 10.44
C LEU A 176 -3.91 0.58 9.05
N GLY A 177 -4.95 0.77 8.22
CA GLY A 177 -4.92 0.28 6.84
C GLY A 177 -3.83 0.93 6.00
N TYR A 178 -3.56 2.23 6.21
CA TYR A 178 -2.50 2.97 5.54
C TYR A 178 -1.13 2.38 5.89
N ASP A 179 -0.85 2.18 7.18
CA ASP A 179 0.42 1.64 7.66
C ASP A 179 0.67 0.23 7.10
N LEU A 180 -0.36 -0.63 7.08
CA LEU A 180 -0.28 -1.97 6.47
C LEU A 180 -0.03 -1.92 4.95
N ASN A 181 -0.68 -1.00 4.24
CA ASN A 181 -0.45 -0.87 2.80
C ASN A 181 0.95 -0.35 2.46
N VAL A 182 1.48 0.56 3.29
CA VAL A 182 2.85 1.09 3.17
C VAL A 182 3.87 -0.02 3.40
N GLN A 183 3.69 -0.85 4.43
CA GLN A 183 4.56 -2.01 4.69
C GLN A 183 4.59 -3.02 3.52
N ARG A 184 3.51 -3.07 2.73
CA ARG A 184 3.39 -3.95 1.55
C ARG A 184 3.82 -3.27 0.23
N ASP A 185 4.44 -2.08 0.28
CA ASP A 185 4.82 -1.26 -0.89
C ASP A 185 3.67 -1.05 -1.89
N SER A 186 2.44 -1.03 -1.37
CA SER A 186 1.24 -1.13 -2.18
C SER A 186 0.42 0.17 -2.19
N GLN A 187 0.76 1.11 -1.32
CA GLN A 187 0.12 2.41 -1.20
C GLN A 187 0.67 3.38 -2.26
N THR A 188 -0.20 4.03 -3.04
CA THR A 188 0.26 4.98 -4.07
C THR A 188 0.14 6.43 -3.61
N VAL A 189 0.97 7.31 -4.17
CA VAL A 189 0.85 8.76 -3.93
C VAL A 189 -0.50 9.32 -4.40
N PHE A 190 -1.13 8.69 -5.39
CA PHE A 190 -2.44 9.08 -5.90
C PHE A 190 -3.55 8.72 -4.93
N ASP A 191 -3.47 7.55 -4.29
CA ASP A 191 -4.40 7.18 -3.20
C ASP A 191 -4.35 8.23 -2.08
N ASN A 192 -3.12 8.59 -1.65
CA ASN A 192 -2.89 9.60 -0.64
C ASN A 192 -3.46 10.96 -1.05
N ALA A 193 -3.21 11.38 -2.30
CA ALA A 193 -3.69 12.65 -2.83
C ALA A 193 -5.22 12.79 -2.71
N VAL A 194 -5.97 11.75 -3.13
CA VAL A 194 -7.43 11.79 -3.09
C VAL A 194 -7.94 11.74 -1.65
N VAL A 195 -7.43 10.82 -0.83
CA VAL A 195 -7.95 10.61 0.52
C VAL A 195 -7.60 11.78 1.46
N TRP A 196 -6.37 12.29 1.40
CA TRP A 196 -5.95 13.41 2.24
C TRP A 196 -6.64 14.71 1.87
N LYS A 197 -6.88 14.96 0.57
CA LYS A 197 -7.68 16.10 0.13
C LYS A 197 -9.09 16.02 0.72
N ARG A 198 -9.74 14.87 0.59
CA ARG A 198 -11.08 14.63 1.17
C ARG A 198 -11.08 14.85 2.68
N PHE A 199 -10.06 14.37 3.40
CA PHE A 199 -10.00 14.55 4.85
C PHE A 199 -9.94 16.01 5.29
N LEU A 200 -9.25 16.86 4.54
CA LEU A 200 -9.21 18.29 4.80
C LEU A 200 -10.52 18.98 4.39
N GLU A 201 -11.13 18.58 3.27
CA GLU A 201 -12.42 19.13 2.81
C GLU A 201 -13.59 18.79 3.75
N GLU A 202 -13.57 17.59 4.33
CA GLU A 202 -14.57 17.11 5.29
C GLU A 202 -14.24 17.51 6.75
N ASN A 203 -13.19 18.32 6.96
CA ASN A 203 -12.75 18.83 8.27
C ASN A 203 -12.43 17.73 9.30
N TYR A 204 -11.95 16.56 8.88
CA TYR A 204 -11.38 15.57 9.81
C TYR A 204 -10.07 16.06 10.43
N PHE A 205 -9.37 16.97 9.74
CA PHE A 205 -8.19 17.66 10.25
C PHE A 205 -8.30 19.15 9.91
N GLN A 206 -7.87 20.03 10.82
CA GLN A 206 -7.94 21.48 10.66
C GLN A 206 -6.84 22.04 9.75
N SER A 207 -5.74 21.29 9.57
CA SER A 207 -4.59 21.75 8.77
C SER A 207 -3.78 20.60 8.19
N GLN A 208 -2.96 20.91 7.17
CA GLN A 208 -1.99 19.97 6.61
C GLN A 208 -0.97 19.51 7.67
N ARG A 209 -0.57 20.42 8.56
CA ARG A 209 0.34 20.15 9.67
C ARG A 209 -0.24 19.12 10.65
N GLU A 210 -1.51 19.27 11.03
CA GLU A 210 -2.18 18.32 11.93
C GLU A 210 -2.28 16.92 11.29
N LEU A 211 -2.65 16.85 10.00
CA LEU A 211 -2.66 15.60 9.26
C LEU A 211 -1.27 14.95 9.21
N ALA A 212 -0.23 15.75 8.93
CA ALA A 212 1.16 15.30 8.88
C ALA A 212 1.62 14.72 10.24
N GLU A 213 1.35 15.45 11.34
CA GLU A 213 1.64 15.01 12.70
C GLU A 213 0.91 13.71 13.05
N HIS A 214 -0.37 13.60 12.68
CA HIS A 214 -1.15 12.38 12.93
C HIS A 214 -0.61 11.16 12.18
N LEU A 215 -0.15 11.35 10.95
CA LEU A 215 0.42 10.29 10.12
C LEU A 215 1.90 10.01 10.41
N GLY A 216 2.60 10.90 11.13
CA GLY A 216 4.05 10.79 11.36
C GLY A 216 4.86 11.08 10.09
N LEU A 217 4.37 11.99 9.25
CA LEU A 217 4.97 12.41 7.98
C LEU A 217 5.36 13.88 8.02
N ASP A 218 6.20 14.30 7.09
CA ASP A 218 6.50 15.71 6.90
C ASP A 218 5.33 16.45 6.23
N GLU A 219 5.08 17.69 6.65
CA GLU A 219 4.06 18.56 6.04
C GLU A 219 4.30 18.75 4.53
N SER A 220 5.57 18.74 4.10
CA SER A 220 5.95 18.79 2.68
C SER A 220 5.40 17.60 1.88
N THR A 221 5.31 16.41 2.48
CA THR A 221 4.74 15.21 1.85
C THR A 221 3.25 15.36 1.63
N ILE A 222 2.54 15.93 2.62
CA ILE A 222 1.12 16.25 2.50
C ILE A 222 0.91 17.29 1.39
N ALA A 223 1.71 18.35 1.36
CA ALA A 223 1.63 19.39 0.35
C ALA A 223 1.84 18.85 -1.08
N VAL A 224 2.78 17.93 -1.28
CA VAL A 224 3.01 17.26 -2.57
C VAL A 224 1.79 16.46 -3.00
N ALA A 225 1.23 15.64 -2.11
CA ALA A 225 0.04 14.85 -2.41
C ALA A 225 -1.17 15.73 -2.73
N LEU A 226 -1.37 16.83 -1.99
CA LEU A 226 -2.45 17.79 -2.29
C LEU A 226 -2.23 18.53 -3.60
N SER A 227 -0.99 18.76 -4.01
CA SER A 227 -0.69 19.29 -5.34
C SER A 227 -1.04 18.28 -6.44
N ILE A 228 -0.85 16.98 -6.19
CA ILE A 228 -1.25 15.91 -7.11
C ILE A 228 -2.77 15.80 -7.17
N ALA A 229 -3.48 16.02 -6.05
CA ALA A 229 -4.94 15.97 -5.95
C ALA A 229 -5.69 17.04 -6.77
N LYS A 230 -4.95 17.97 -7.38
CA LYS A 230 -5.47 18.93 -8.37
C LYS A 230 -5.66 18.31 -9.75
N LEU A 231 -5.00 17.18 -10.03
CA LEU A 231 -5.19 16.45 -11.28
C LEU A 231 -6.61 15.87 -11.33
N PRO A 232 -7.26 15.88 -12.51
CA PRO A 232 -8.47 15.10 -12.74
C PRO A 232 -8.21 13.61 -12.48
N GLU A 233 -9.21 12.92 -11.93
CA GLU A 233 -9.08 11.51 -11.58
C GLU A 233 -8.73 10.63 -12.78
N ALA A 234 -9.26 10.94 -13.97
CA ALA A 234 -8.91 10.23 -15.20
C ALA A 234 -7.40 10.32 -15.53
N ILE A 235 -6.75 11.46 -15.25
CA ILE A 235 -5.29 11.59 -15.44
C ILE A 235 -4.54 10.77 -14.38
N MET A 236 -5.00 10.80 -13.12
CA MET A 236 -4.41 9.99 -12.07
C MET A 236 -4.51 8.49 -12.38
N GLN A 237 -5.63 8.03 -12.91
CA GLN A 237 -5.82 6.62 -13.31
C GLN A 237 -4.81 6.17 -14.37
N GLU A 238 -4.53 6.99 -15.38
CA GLU A 238 -3.49 6.69 -16.38
C GLU A 238 -2.11 6.55 -15.73
N MET A 239 -1.82 7.38 -14.74
CA MET A 239 -0.52 7.37 -14.06
C MET A 239 -0.39 6.19 -13.08
N VAL A 240 -1.46 5.86 -12.34
CA VAL A 240 -1.51 4.71 -11.42
C VAL A 240 -1.26 3.38 -12.14
N ALA A 241 -1.70 3.26 -13.40
CA ALA A 241 -1.46 2.06 -14.20
C ALA A 241 0.04 1.83 -14.54
N ARG A 242 0.91 2.81 -14.29
CA ARG A 242 2.32 2.82 -14.66
C ARG A 242 3.19 3.27 -13.46
N PRO A 243 3.18 2.51 -12.36
CA PRO A 243 3.79 2.92 -11.09
C PRO A 243 5.32 3.05 -11.17
N ASP A 244 5.97 2.35 -12.10
CA ASP A 244 7.40 2.44 -12.39
C ASP A 244 7.82 3.80 -12.97
N ARG A 245 6.88 4.51 -13.62
CA ARG A 245 7.12 5.81 -14.26
C ARG A 245 6.65 6.98 -13.42
N PHE A 246 5.52 6.79 -12.71
CA PHE A 246 4.83 7.88 -12.03
C PHE A 246 4.87 7.76 -10.50
N GLY A 247 6.09 7.79 -9.95
CA GLY A 247 6.29 8.02 -8.52
C GLY A 247 5.98 9.46 -8.08
N SER A 248 6.08 9.73 -6.78
CA SER A 248 5.72 11.02 -6.15
C SER A 248 6.28 12.25 -6.87
N ASN A 249 7.60 12.29 -7.13
CA ASN A 249 8.24 13.44 -7.76
C ASN A 249 7.78 13.68 -9.20
N MET A 250 7.58 12.61 -9.98
CA MET A 250 7.09 12.72 -11.36
C MET A 250 5.64 13.21 -11.36
N ALA A 251 4.80 12.60 -10.52
CA ALA A 251 3.40 12.99 -10.38
C ALA A 251 3.24 14.44 -9.96
N TYR A 252 4.08 14.92 -9.05
CA TYR A 252 4.14 16.32 -8.66
C TYR A 252 4.44 17.25 -9.84
N GLN A 253 5.44 16.94 -10.67
CA GLN A 253 5.73 17.78 -11.85
C GLN A 253 4.58 17.78 -12.86
N VAL A 254 3.94 16.62 -13.08
CA VAL A 254 2.76 16.51 -13.95
C VAL A 254 1.59 17.33 -13.39
N GLY A 255 1.35 17.30 -12.08
CA GLY A 255 0.35 18.14 -11.42
C GLY A 255 0.60 19.64 -11.59
N ARG A 256 1.86 20.07 -11.46
CA ARG A 256 2.26 21.47 -11.74
C ARG A 256 2.06 21.83 -13.20
N TYR A 257 2.42 20.95 -14.12
CA TYR A 257 2.20 21.15 -15.55
C TYR A 257 0.72 21.33 -15.87
N HIS A 258 -0.14 20.47 -15.30
CA HIS A 258 -1.58 20.51 -15.49
C HIS A 258 -2.19 21.82 -15.01
N THR A 259 -1.81 22.29 -13.84
CA THR A 259 -2.28 23.58 -13.31
C THR A 259 -1.96 24.73 -14.27
N ALA A 260 -0.83 24.66 -14.98
CA ALA A 260 -0.38 25.72 -15.88
C ALA A 260 -0.90 25.58 -17.33
N ARG A 261 -1.19 24.36 -17.81
CA ARG A 261 -1.41 24.06 -19.24
C ARG A 261 -2.72 23.33 -19.55
N GLY A 262 -3.44 22.86 -18.55
CA GLY A 262 -4.71 22.15 -18.69
C GLY A 262 -4.57 20.69 -19.13
N THR A 263 -5.73 20.02 -19.23
CA THR A 263 -5.85 18.55 -19.40
C THR A 263 -5.19 18.03 -20.67
N ASP A 264 -5.50 18.58 -21.84
CA ASP A 264 -5.01 18.05 -23.13
C ASP A 264 -3.49 18.10 -23.23
N ALA A 265 -2.89 19.20 -22.76
CA ALA A 265 -1.44 19.34 -22.73
C ALA A 265 -0.81 18.31 -21.78
N THR A 266 -1.43 18.09 -20.62
CA THR A 266 -0.95 17.09 -19.65
C THR A 266 -0.97 15.68 -20.20
N LEU A 267 -2.02 15.29 -20.92
CA LEU A 267 -2.09 13.97 -21.56
C LEU A 267 -0.98 13.81 -22.61
N ARG A 268 -0.72 14.84 -23.43
CA ARG A 268 0.42 14.83 -24.36
C ARG A 268 1.76 14.71 -23.63
N LEU A 269 1.94 15.40 -22.52
CA LEU A 269 3.15 15.28 -21.70
C LEU A 269 3.32 13.88 -21.13
N ILE A 270 2.26 13.26 -20.61
CA ILE A 270 2.28 11.88 -20.10
C ILE A 270 2.72 10.90 -21.20
N ASN A 271 2.13 11.01 -22.39
CA ASN A 271 2.53 10.17 -23.53
C ASN A 271 4.01 10.39 -23.89
N ARG A 272 4.48 11.63 -23.90
CA ARG A 272 5.88 11.97 -24.15
C ARG A 272 6.84 11.43 -23.07
N ILE A 273 6.45 11.48 -21.81
CA ILE A 273 7.22 10.89 -20.70
C ILE A 273 7.45 9.39 -20.92
N LEU A 274 6.44 8.71 -21.45
CA LEU A 274 6.48 7.27 -21.72
C LEU A 274 7.27 6.94 -23.00
N SER A 275 7.08 7.70 -24.09
CA SER A 275 7.77 7.46 -25.36
C SER A 275 9.26 7.81 -25.30
N ASP A 276 9.59 8.95 -24.69
CA ASP A 276 10.93 9.53 -24.74
C ASP A 276 11.75 9.17 -23.48
N ASP A 277 11.19 8.34 -22.59
CA ASP A 277 11.80 7.96 -21.31
C ASP A 277 12.25 9.19 -20.49
N LEU A 278 11.39 10.21 -20.38
CA LEU A 278 11.77 11.46 -19.74
C LEU A 278 12.01 11.28 -18.24
N SER A 279 13.14 11.82 -17.77
CA SER A 279 13.44 11.95 -16.35
C SER A 279 12.63 13.07 -15.69
N THR A 280 12.42 12.97 -14.38
CA THR A 280 11.73 14.01 -13.58
C THR A 280 12.36 15.39 -13.76
N ARG A 281 13.68 15.47 -13.94
CA ARG A 281 14.39 16.73 -14.19
C ARG A 281 13.98 17.35 -15.53
N GLN A 282 13.95 16.56 -16.60
CA GLN A 282 13.51 17.04 -17.91
C GLN A 282 12.06 17.51 -17.88
N VAL A 283 11.18 16.79 -17.18
CA VAL A 283 9.78 17.21 -16.99
C VAL A 283 9.70 18.50 -16.18
N ALA A 284 10.51 18.66 -15.13
CA ALA A 284 10.58 19.90 -14.37
C ALA A 284 11.06 21.10 -15.22
N ASP A 285 12.00 20.87 -16.16
CA ASP A 285 12.46 21.90 -17.08
C ASP A 285 11.37 22.29 -18.10
N ILE A 286 10.59 21.32 -18.58
CA ILE A 286 9.39 21.57 -19.40
C ILE A 286 8.36 22.40 -18.62
N VAL A 287 8.09 22.05 -17.36
CA VAL A 287 7.15 22.79 -16.48
C VAL A 287 7.60 24.23 -16.26
N LYS A 288 8.91 24.47 -16.08
CA LYS A 288 9.47 25.82 -15.89
C LYS A 288 9.49 26.66 -17.17
N GLY A 289 9.01 26.14 -18.31
CA GLY A 289 9.05 26.85 -19.59
C GLY A 289 10.47 27.04 -20.14
N ARG A 290 11.46 26.33 -19.59
CA ARG A 290 12.85 26.34 -20.08
C ARG A 290 13.05 25.45 -21.30
N ALA A 291 12.01 24.72 -21.69
CA ALA A 291 11.98 23.90 -22.89
C ALA A 291 11.52 24.72 -24.12
N SER A 292 12.17 25.86 -24.42
CA SER A 292 12.01 26.61 -25.70
C SER A 292 13.04 27.74 -25.85
N SER A 293 14.34 27.45 -25.79
CA SER A 293 15.37 28.34 -26.37
C SER A 293 16.71 27.66 -26.67
N ASP A 294 16.78 26.31 -26.63
CA ASP A 294 18.05 25.58 -26.77
C ASP A 294 17.92 24.28 -27.60
N GLN A 295 16.83 24.11 -28.36
CA GLN A 295 16.71 22.94 -29.25
C GLN A 295 17.22 23.16 -30.69
N GLU A 296 17.68 24.37 -31.04
CA GLU A 296 18.30 24.61 -32.35
C GLU A 296 19.78 25.01 -32.32
N ASN A 297 20.38 25.34 -31.16
CA ASN A 297 21.81 25.71 -31.10
C ASN A 297 22.53 25.40 -29.77
N ALA A 298 22.06 24.44 -28.98
CA ALA A 298 22.83 24.00 -27.80
C ALA A 298 23.82 22.89 -28.17
N THR A 299 25.11 23.26 -28.22
CA THR A 299 26.22 22.33 -28.06
C THR A 299 26.00 21.45 -26.81
N PRO A 300 26.34 20.15 -26.85
CA PRO A 300 25.88 19.17 -25.86
C PRO A 300 26.64 19.32 -24.53
N SER A 301 26.21 20.26 -23.70
CA SER A 301 26.70 20.42 -22.33
C SER A 301 25.73 19.78 -21.33
N SER A 302 26.24 18.80 -20.58
CA SER A 302 25.59 18.05 -19.49
C SER A 302 24.56 16.97 -19.88
N ARG A 303 24.85 16.19 -20.93
CA ARG A 303 24.60 14.75 -20.78
C ARG A 303 25.38 14.34 -19.53
N GLN A 304 24.71 13.91 -18.47
CA GLN A 304 25.30 12.87 -17.62
C GLN A 304 25.44 11.68 -18.58
N ARG A 305 26.56 11.66 -19.30
CA ARG A 305 26.90 10.59 -20.22
C ARG A 305 26.89 9.35 -19.33
N TYR A 306 26.11 8.35 -19.73
CA TYR A 306 26.55 6.99 -19.44
C TYR A 306 28.03 6.94 -19.81
N ALA A 307 28.90 6.56 -18.87
CA ALA A 307 30.33 6.49 -19.18
C ALA A 307 30.52 5.49 -20.34
N ARG A 308 29.72 4.40 -20.34
CA ARG A 308 29.52 3.47 -21.46
C ARG A 308 28.10 2.85 -21.42
N ARG A 309 27.51 2.64 -22.59
CA ARG A 309 26.36 1.73 -22.78
C ARG A 309 26.81 0.60 -23.68
N LEU A 310 26.72 -0.64 -23.21
CA LEU A 310 27.02 -1.83 -23.98
C LEU A 310 25.70 -2.56 -24.27
N GLU A 311 25.35 -2.69 -25.54
CA GLU A 311 24.27 -3.58 -25.95
C GLU A 311 24.74 -5.02 -25.84
N ILE A 312 23.96 -5.87 -25.19
CA ILE A 312 24.27 -7.29 -25.00
C ILE A 312 23.51 -8.09 -26.04
N LYS A 313 24.23 -8.73 -26.95
CA LYS A 313 23.67 -9.63 -27.96
C LYS A 313 24.10 -11.05 -27.70
N LEU A 314 23.14 -11.99 -27.76
CA LEU A 314 23.40 -13.42 -27.72
C LEU A 314 22.85 -14.04 -29.01
N GLY A 315 23.72 -14.71 -29.77
CA GLY A 315 23.33 -15.30 -31.06
C GLY A 315 22.82 -14.28 -32.09
N GLY A 316 23.27 -13.02 -32.00
CA GLY A 316 22.81 -11.93 -32.88
C GLY A 316 21.51 -11.24 -32.44
N VAL A 317 20.82 -11.77 -31.42
CA VAL A 317 19.59 -11.17 -30.86
C VAL A 317 19.95 -10.28 -29.67
N SER A 318 19.35 -9.07 -29.63
CA SER A 318 19.49 -8.14 -28.51
C SER A 318 18.75 -8.70 -27.29
N VAL A 319 19.50 -9.02 -26.23
CA VAL A 319 18.96 -9.61 -24.99
C VAL A 319 19.04 -8.64 -23.81
N GLY A 320 19.61 -7.46 -23.98
CA GLY A 320 19.72 -6.50 -22.90
C GLY A 320 20.75 -5.41 -23.09
N ASP A 321 20.99 -4.65 -22.03
CA ASP A 321 21.99 -3.61 -21.98
C ASP A 321 22.67 -3.48 -20.61
N LEU A 322 23.95 -3.15 -20.64
CA LEU A 322 24.75 -2.78 -19.49
C LEU A 322 25.02 -1.27 -19.56
N LYS A 323 24.61 -0.55 -18.52
CA LYS A 323 24.79 0.90 -18.40
C LYS A 323 25.71 1.19 -17.21
N SER A 324 26.76 1.98 -17.42
CA SER A 324 27.54 2.59 -16.34
C SER A 324 27.24 4.07 -16.21
N TYR A 325 27.05 4.53 -14.98
CA TYR A 325 26.76 5.91 -14.64
C TYR A 325 27.82 6.42 -13.67
N GLY A 326 28.64 7.37 -14.10
CA GLY A 326 29.76 7.85 -13.29
C GLY A 326 30.74 6.72 -12.93
N ASP A 327 31.28 6.78 -11.72
CA ASP A 327 32.31 5.85 -11.22
C ASP A 327 31.75 4.83 -10.21
N ASP A 328 30.49 4.96 -9.79
CA ASP A 328 29.93 4.27 -8.63
C ASP A 328 28.66 3.46 -8.94
N ARG A 329 28.04 3.64 -10.11
CA ARG A 329 26.76 2.99 -10.43
C ARG A 329 26.78 2.21 -11.75
N LEU A 330 26.37 0.95 -11.67
CA LEU A 330 26.22 0.04 -12.80
C LEU A 330 24.81 -0.57 -12.80
N GLU A 331 24.16 -0.61 -13.97
CA GLU A 331 22.82 -1.18 -14.15
C GLU A 331 22.86 -2.18 -15.31
N LEU A 332 22.54 -3.45 -15.01
CA LEU A 332 22.42 -4.53 -15.98
C LEU A 332 20.96 -4.88 -16.17
N ARG A 333 20.46 -4.82 -17.41
CA ARG A 333 19.12 -5.28 -17.78
C ARG A 333 19.23 -6.40 -18.79
N LEU A 334 18.66 -7.56 -18.48
CA LEU A 334 18.59 -8.72 -19.37
C LEU A 334 17.12 -9.19 -19.49
N LYS A 335 16.67 -9.47 -20.70
CA LYS A 335 15.31 -9.94 -21.01
C LYS A 335 15.35 -11.02 -22.10
N GLY A 336 14.42 -11.96 -22.05
CA GLY A 336 14.29 -13.01 -23.09
C GLY A 336 15.37 -14.09 -23.05
N LEU A 337 16.04 -14.29 -21.91
CA LEU A 337 17.01 -15.37 -21.73
C LEU A 337 16.33 -16.70 -21.45
N GLU A 338 16.89 -17.79 -21.99
CA GLU A 338 16.55 -19.14 -21.58
C GLU A 338 16.89 -19.37 -20.11
N LYS A 339 16.11 -20.23 -19.44
CA LYS A 339 16.20 -20.47 -18.00
C LYS A 339 17.62 -20.84 -17.56
N GLU A 340 18.25 -21.79 -18.23
CA GLU A 340 19.62 -22.24 -17.91
C GLU A 340 20.63 -21.10 -18.02
N ARG A 341 20.56 -20.30 -19.10
CA ARG A 341 21.45 -19.14 -19.28
C ARG A 341 21.24 -18.03 -18.26
N ARG A 342 19.99 -17.73 -17.91
CA ARG A 342 19.70 -16.76 -16.85
C ARG A 342 20.31 -17.21 -15.54
N ASP A 343 20.12 -18.49 -15.19
CA ASP A 343 20.56 -19.04 -13.92
C ASP A 343 22.10 -19.12 -13.87
N ASP A 344 22.78 -19.37 -15.00
CA ASP A 344 24.24 -19.28 -15.13
C ASP A 344 24.77 -17.85 -14.94
N ILE A 345 24.17 -16.86 -15.62
CA ILE A 345 24.58 -15.45 -15.50
C ILE A 345 24.38 -14.96 -14.06
N LEU A 346 23.26 -15.35 -13.43
CA LEU A 346 22.99 -15.01 -12.04
C LEU A 346 24.08 -15.57 -11.11
N ARG A 347 24.43 -16.86 -11.27
CA ARG A 347 25.50 -17.50 -10.48
C ARG A 347 26.86 -16.81 -10.66
N GLN A 348 27.21 -16.41 -11.87
CA GLN A 348 28.46 -15.68 -12.13
C GLN A 348 28.46 -14.29 -11.50
N ILE A 349 27.35 -13.56 -11.56
CA ILE A 349 27.22 -12.25 -10.91
C ILE A 349 27.30 -12.40 -9.38
N GLU A 350 26.64 -13.40 -8.82
CA GLU A 350 26.72 -13.70 -7.38
C GLU A 350 28.16 -14.00 -6.94
N GLN A 351 28.92 -14.77 -7.73
CA GLN A 351 30.34 -15.01 -7.47
C GLN A 351 31.20 -13.74 -7.55
N ILE A 352 30.91 -12.84 -8.49
CA ILE A 352 31.62 -11.56 -8.64
C ILE A 352 31.32 -10.61 -7.46
N LEU A 353 30.09 -10.64 -6.93
CA LEU A 353 29.64 -9.76 -5.85
C LEU A 353 30.03 -10.26 -4.45
N GLN A 354 30.27 -11.57 -4.29
CA GLN A 354 30.85 -12.15 -3.08
C GLN A 354 32.37 -11.98 -3.10
N PHE A 355 32.87 -10.82 -2.65
CA PHE A 355 34.29 -10.64 -2.38
C PHE A 355 34.76 -11.58 -1.25
N GLN A 356 35.88 -12.27 -1.48
CA GLN A 356 36.82 -12.64 -0.39
C GLN A 356 37.47 -11.40 0.18
#